data_AF-A0A1A8PPB4-F1
#
_entry.id   AF-A0A1A8PPB4-F1
#
_cell.length_a   1.000
_cell.length_b   1.000
_cell.length_c   1.000
_cell.angle_alpha   90.00
_cell.angle_beta   90.00
_cell.angle_gamma   90.00
#
_symmetry.space_group_name_H-M   'P 1'
#
loop_
_entity.id
_entity.type
_entity.pdbx_description
1 polymer ?
#
loop_
_entity_poly.entity_id
_entity_poly.type
_entity_poly.pdbx_seq_one_letter_code
_entity_poly.pdbx_strand_id
1 'polypeptide(L)'
;KLMKLASRRTPLIAILKMIPYWVVRILIRTGLLNQISSAFRLAATNHSEVMCRLTQNKDLQALSAYLFYGVPPKESSFLINALLLHHYKRGAYYPVGGASEFAFHIIRIIQQAGGEVLVRAPVQQILINSQG
;
A
#
# COMPACT_ATOMS: atom_id res chain seq x y z
N LYS A 1 -16.50 -5.68 -7.68
CA LYS A 1 -16.13 -7.06 -7.27
C LYS A 1 -14.66 -7.19 -6.87
N LEU A 2 -13.72 -6.83 -7.75
CA LEU A 2 -12.27 -6.96 -7.51
C LEU A 2 -11.76 -6.20 -6.26
N MET A 3 -12.21 -4.96 -6.05
CA MET A 3 -11.89 -4.18 -4.83
C MET A 3 -12.27 -4.89 -3.53
N LYS A 4 -13.47 -5.50 -3.48
CA LYS A 4 -13.95 -6.25 -2.30
C LYS A 4 -13.13 -7.54 -2.09
N LEU A 5 -12.72 -8.19 -3.17
CA LEU A 5 -11.82 -9.34 -3.12
C LEU A 5 -10.44 -8.93 -2.58
N ALA A 6 -9.86 -7.86 -3.10
CA ALA A 6 -8.58 -7.32 -2.67
C ALA A 6 -8.60 -7.03 -1.16
N SER A 7 -9.58 -6.26 -0.69
CA SER A 7 -9.72 -5.91 0.73
C SER A 7 -9.93 -7.11 1.65
N ARG A 8 -10.72 -8.11 1.23
CA ARG A 8 -10.94 -9.33 2.05
C ARG A 8 -9.72 -10.23 2.14
N ARG A 9 -8.78 -10.12 1.20
CA ARG A 9 -7.60 -10.99 1.11
C ARG A 9 -6.30 -10.30 1.54
N THR A 10 -6.36 -9.02 1.95
CA THR A 10 -5.21 -8.30 2.54
C THR A 10 -4.50 -9.06 3.67
N PRO A 11 -5.18 -9.79 4.57
CA PRO A 11 -4.50 -10.55 5.61
C PRO A 11 -3.50 -11.59 5.07
N LEU A 12 -3.74 -12.17 3.89
CA LEU A 12 -2.80 -13.14 3.28
C LEU A 12 -1.46 -12.47 2.92
N ILE A 13 -1.48 -11.19 2.55
CA ILE A 13 -0.28 -10.43 2.19
C ILE A 13 0.48 -10.04 3.46
N ALA A 14 -0.25 -9.66 4.52
CA ALA A 14 0.33 -9.42 5.83
C ALA A 14 1.02 -10.69 6.37
N ILE A 15 0.35 -11.85 6.30
CA ILE A 15 0.93 -13.14 6.68
C ILE A 15 2.18 -13.45 5.87
N LEU A 16 2.19 -13.18 4.56
CA LEU A 16 3.37 -13.40 3.72
C LEU A 16 4.59 -12.60 4.21
N LYS A 17 4.39 -11.41 4.77
CA LYS A 17 5.48 -10.59 5.36
C LYS A 17 6.01 -11.15 6.69
N MET A 18 5.26 -12.02 7.36
CA MET A 18 5.66 -12.65 8.63
C MET A 18 6.44 -13.96 8.44
N ILE A 19 6.36 -14.55 7.25
CA ILE A 19 7.03 -15.81 6.92
C ILE A 19 8.52 -15.55 6.62
N PRO A 20 9.45 -16.46 6.97
CA PRO A 20 10.85 -16.33 6.61
C PRO A 20 11.07 -16.10 5.11
N TYR A 21 11.94 -15.15 4.78
CA TYR A 21 12.18 -14.70 3.40
C TYR A 21 12.49 -15.84 2.42
N TRP A 22 13.23 -16.86 2.87
CA TRP A 22 13.59 -18.00 2.02
C TRP A 22 12.37 -18.84 1.59
N VAL A 23 11.39 -19.02 2.48
CA VAL A 23 10.13 -19.73 2.18
C VAL A 23 9.32 -18.94 1.16
N VAL A 24 9.17 -17.62 1.39
CA VAL A 24 8.47 -16.72 0.46
C VAL A 24 9.08 -16.78 -0.94
N ARG A 25 10.41 -16.79 -1.05
CA ARG A 25 11.10 -16.94 -2.34
C ARG A 25 10.76 -18.26 -3.04
N ILE A 26 10.70 -19.38 -2.32
CA ILE A 26 10.32 -20.68 -2.90
C ILE A 26 8.87 -20.63 -3.39
N LEU A 27 7.96 -20.08 -2.60
CA LEU A 27 6.53 -19.96 -2.94
C LEU A 27 6.31 -19.08 -4.19
N ILE A 28 7.10 -18.00 -4.34
CA ILE A 28 7.06 -17.15 -5.53
C ILE A 28 7.62 -17.89 -6.74
N ARG A 29 8.80 -18.51 -6.62
CA ARG A 29 9.46 -19.21 -7.73
C ARG A 29 8.65 -20.39 -8.28
N THR A 30 8.00 -21.13 -7.39
CA THR A 30 7.13 -22.25 -7.76
C THR A 30 5.76 -21.82 -8.28
N GLY A 31 5.41 -20.53 -8.16
CA GLY A 31 4.10 -20.01 -8.54
C GLY A 31 2.96 -20.45 -7.62
N LEU A 32 3.24 -21.13 -6.51
CA LEU A 32 2.24 -21.70 -5.60
C LEU A 32 1.33 -20.62 -4.99
N LEU A 33 1.86 -19.40 -4.77
CA LEU A 33 1.06 -18.27 -4.29
C LEU A 33 -0.14 -17.98 -5.21
N ASN A 34 0.02 -18.07 -6.53
CA ASN A 34 -1.05 -17.78 -7.49
C ASN A 34 -2.19 -18.82 -7.46
N GLN A 35 -1.88 -20.04 -7.00
CA GLN A 35 -2.83 -21.14 -6.78
C GLN A 35 -3.60 -20.95 -5.46
N ILE A 36 -2.93 -20.51 -4.39
CA ILE A 36 -3.53 -20.31 -3.06
C ILE A 36 -4.62 -19.23 -3.10
N SER A 37 -4.36 -18.12 -3.79
CA SER A 37 -5.33 -17.02 -3.87
C SER A 37 -5.13 -16.16 -5.11
N SER A 38 -6.24 -15.75 -5.72
CA SER A 38 -6.23 -14.78 -6.80
C SER A 38 -5.66 -13.42 -6.37
N ALA A 39 -5.59 -13.12 -5.07
CA ALA A 39 -5.00 -11.88 -4.56
C ALA A 39 -3.51 -11.77 -4.89
N PHE A 40 -2.74 -12.87 -4.81
CA PHE A 40 -1.32 -12.86 -5.16
C PHE A 40 -1.10 -12.65 -6.66
N ARG A 41 -1.98 -13.25 -7.48
CA ARG A 41 -1.97 -13.03 -8.93
C ARG A 41 -2.27 -11.58 -9.29
N LEU A 42 -3.30 -10.99 -8.68
CA LEU A 42 -3.64 -9.58 -8.85
C LEU A 42 -2.53 -8.66 -8.32
N ALA A 43 -1.79 -9.08 -7.29
CA ALA A 43 -0.64 -8.34 -6.79
C ALA A 43 0.48 -8.27 -7.83
N ALA A 44 0.72 -9.37 -8.56
CA ALA A 44 1.74 -9.47 -9.60
C ALA A 44 1.29 -8.98 -10.99
N THR A 45 0.00 -8.70 -11.20
CA THR A 45 -0.51 -8.22 -12.49
C THR A 45 -0.49 -6.70 -12.54
N ASN A 46 -0.03 -6.16 -13.68
CA ASN A 46 0.03 -4.73 -13.91
C ASN A 46 -1.37 -4.12 -14.00
N HIS A 47 -1.53 -2.91 -13.48
CA HIS A 47 -2.82 -2.19 -13.49
C HIS A 47 -3.36 -2.03 -14.91
N SER A 48 -2.51 -1.65 -15.86
CA SER A 48 -2.91 -1.50 -17.27
C SER A 48 -3.47 -2.77 -17.89
N GLU A 49 -2.89 -3.93 -17.57
CA GLU A 49 -3.30 -5.22 -18.12
C GLU A 49 -4.73 -5.58 -17.68
N VAL A 50 -5.02 -5.40 -16.39
CA VAL A 50 -6.36 -5.67 -15.86
C VAL A 50 -7.37 -4.67 -16.43
N MET A 51 -7.01 -3.38 -16.52
CA MET A 51 -7.91 -2.36 -17.05
C MET A 51 -8.26 -2.57 -18.54
N CYS A 52 -7.29 -2.99 -19.36
CA CYS A 52 -7.53 -3.38 -20.75
C CYS A 52 -8.51 -4.55 -20.89
N ARG A 53 -8.55 -5.47 -19.91
CA ARG A 53 -9.52 -6.58 -19.88
C ARG A 53 -10.91 -6.13 -19.42
N LEU A 54 -11.00 -5.08 -18.61
CA LEU A 54 -12.27 -4.62 -18.04
C LEU A 54 -13.03 -3.65 -18.94
N THR A 55 -12.34 -2.86 -19.76
CA THR A 55 -12.97 -1.87 -20.63
C THR A 55 -12.09 -1.50 -21.81
N GLN A 56 -12.70 -1.13 -22.94
CA GLN A 56 -12.00 -0.56 -24.11
C GLN A 56 -12.02 0.98 -24.11
N ASN A 57 -12.81 1.61 -23.22
CA ASN A 57 -12.90 3.06 -23.12
C ASN A 57 -11.60 3.64 -22.53
N LYS A 58 -10.92 4.49 -23.30
CA LYS A 58 -9.62 5.06 -22.94
C LYS A 58 -9.70 6.05 -21.79
N ASP A 59 -10.80 6.78 -21.65
CA ASP A 59 -11.01 7.72 -20.54
C ASP A 59 -11.17 6.96 -19.23
N LEU A 60 -11.91 5.85 -19.21
CA LEU A 60 -12.04 5.01 -18.03
C LEU A 60 -10.72 4.33 -17.65
N GLN A 61 -9.92 3.91 -18.64
CA GLN A 61 -8.56 3.41 -18.40
C GLN A 61 -7.69 4.51 -17.77
N ALA A 62 -7.71 5.73 -18.31
CA ALA A 62 -6.94 6.86 -17.80
C ALA A 62 -7.36 7.29 -16.39
N LEU A 63 -8.66 7.42 -16.13
CA LEU A 63 -9.20 7.76 -14.81
C LEU A 63 -8.82 6.71 -13.76
N SER A 64 -8.89 5.43 -14.11
CA SER A 64 -8.48 4.36 -13.19
C SER A 64 -6.98 4.38 -12.87
N ALA A 65 -6.17 4.94 -13.76
CA ALA A 65 -4.72 5.05 -13.62
C ALA A 65 -4.29 6.29 -12.82
N TYR A 66 -5.18 7.25 -12.60
CA TYR A 66 -4.88 8.52 -11.94
C TYR A 66 -4.55 8.37 -10.45
N LEU A 67 -5.05 7.32 -9.80
CA LEU A 67 -4.82 7.06 -8.38
C LEU A 67 -3.42 6.48 -8.18
N PHE A 68 -2.46 7.39 -7.94
CA PHE A 68 -1.04 7.16 -8.18
C PHE A 68 -0.25 6.71 -6.95
N TYR A 69 0.72 5.82 -7.17
CA TYR A 69 1.73 5.32 -6.19
C TYR A 69 3.16 5.71 -6.59
N GLY A 70 3.31 6.73 -7.43
CA GLY A 70 4.61 7.20 -7.93
C GLY A 70 5.18 6.45 -9.14
N VAL A 71 4.44 5.50 -9.75
CA VAL A 71 4.87 4.75 -10.95
C VAL A 71 3.76 4.59 -12.00
N PRO A 72 4.06 4.44 -13.30
CA PRO A 72 3.06 4.28 -14.35
C PRO A 72 2.16 3.02 -14.20
N PRO A 73 0.97 3.00 -14.82
CA PRO A 73 0.03 1.85 -14.79
C PRO A 73 0.60 0.51 -15.28
N LYS A 74 1.63 0.56 -16.14
CA LYS A 74 2.32 -0.63 -16.65
C LYS A 74 3.28 -1.25 -15.64
N GLU A 75 3.65 -0.52 -14.59
CA GLU A 75 4.63 -0.92 -13.57
C GLU A 75 4.02 -0.95 -12.16
N SER A 76 2.75 -0.59 -12.03
CA SER A 76 2.02 -0.65 -10.76
C SER A 76 1.18 -1.90 -10.63
N SER A 77 1.10 -2.42 -9.40
CA SER A 77 0.24 -3.53 -9.04
C SER A 77 -1.25 -3.15 -9.12
N PHE A 78 -2.05 -3.94 -9.84
CA PHE A 78 -3.51 -3.75 -9.86
C PHE A 78 -4.12 -3.93 -8.47
N LEU A 79 -3.62 -4.88 -7.67
CA LEU A 79 -4.15 -5.11 -6.33
C LEU A 79 -4.04 -3.87 -5.44
N ILE A 80 -2.88 -3.22 -5.45
CA ILE A 80 -2.65 -1.98 -4.67
C ILE A 80 -3.63 -0.90 -5.16
N ASN A 81 -3.81 -0.78 -6.47
CA ASN A 81 -4.79 0.14 -7.06
C ASN A 81 -6.23 -0.12 -6.59
N ALA A 82 -6.64 -1.37 -6.61
CA ALA A 82 -7.95 -1.80 -6.13
C ALA A 82 -8.16 -1.57 -4.62
N LEU A 83 -7.10 -1.67 -3.80
CA LEU A 83 -7.15 -1.41 -2.36
C LEU A 83 -7.31 0.09 -2.06
N LEU A 84 -6.61 0.97 -2.78
CA LEU A 84 -6.75 2.41 -2.59
C LEU A 84 -8.13 2.91 -3.03
N LEU A 85 -8.63 2.44 -4.19
CA LEU A 85 -10.01 2.69 -4.61
C LEU A 85 -11.00 2.24 -3.52
N HIS A 86 -10.73 1.10 -2.86
CA HIS A 86 -11.60 0.59 -1.81
C HIS A 86 -11.52 1.44 -0.53
N HIS A 87 -10.35 1.99 -0.23
CA HIS A 87 -10.14 2.92 0.87
C HIS A 87 -10.96 4.20 0.68
N TYR A 88 -10.84 4.85 -0.50
CA TYR A 88 -11.57 6.10 -0.80
C TYR A 88 -13.07 5.92 -1.04
N LYS A 89 -13.55 4.68 -1.23
CA LYS A 89 -14.98 4.42 -1.46
C LYS A 89 -15.88 4.94 -0.32
N ARG A 90 -15.35 5.09 0.89
CA ARG A 90 -16.10 5.59 2.07
C ARG A 90 -16.00 7.11 2.24
N GLY A 91 -15.47 7.82 1.25
CA GLY A 91 -15.18 9.24 1.32
C GLY A 91 -13.78 9.52 1.84
N ALA A 92 -13.44 10.80 1.86
CA ALA A 92 -12.21 11.34 2.39
C ALA A 92 -12.53 12.59 3.21
N TYR A 93 -11.65 12.92 4.15
CA TYR A 93 -11.77 14.10 4.99
C TYR A 93 -10.49 14.92 4.85
N TYR A 94 -10.65 16.24 4.92
CA TYR A 94 -9.53 17.16 4.96
C TYR A 94 -9.68 18.03 6.22
N PRO A 95 -8.64 18.13 7.06
CA PRO A 95 -8.72 18.91 8.30
C PRO A 95 -8.89 20.40 7.99
N VAL A 96 -9.76 21.06 8.74
CA VAL A 96 -9.85 22.52 8.75
C VAL A 96 -8.52 23.06 9.26
N GLY A 97 -7.88 23.99 8.53
CA GLY A 97 -6.51 24.46 8.83
C GLY A 97 -5.41 23.73 8.04
N GLY A 98 -5.74 22.62 7.38
CA GLY A 98 -4.84 21.90 6.49
C GLY A 98 -4.06 20.76 7.16
N ALA A 99 -3.31 20.00 6.35
CA ALA A 99 -2.68 18.74 6.80
C ALA A 99 -1.73 18.89 8.00
N SER A 100 -1.15 20.08 8.19
CA SER A 100 -0.26 20.39 9.31
C SER A 100 -0.92 20.32 10.69
N GLU A 101 -2.25 20.43 10.76
CA GLU A 101 -3.01 20.33 12.02
C GLU A 101 -2.80 18.99 12.72
N PHE A 102 -2.66 17.90 11.96
CA PHE A 102 -2.35 16.59 12.53
C PHE A 102 -1.04 16.62 13.32
N ALA A 103 0.03 17.11 12.70
CA ALA A 103 1.33 17.22 13.38
C ALA A 103 1.25 18.16 14.59
N PHE A 104 0.62 19.33 14.41
CA PHE A 104 0.48 20.34 15.47
C PHE A 104 -0.22 19.79 16.72
N HIS A 105 -1.29 19.00 16.56
CA HIS A 105 -2.01 18.41 17.69
C HIS A 105 -1.31 17.17 18.27
N ILE A 106 -0.70 16.33 17.43
CA ILE A 106 0.01 15.13 17.89
C ILE A 106 1.26 15.49 18.73
N ILE A 107 2.01 16.53 18.35
CA ILE A 107 3.21 16.98 19.08
C ILE A 107 2.90 17.21 20.57
N ARG A 108 1.77 17.85 20.87
CA ARG A 108 1.36 18.13 22.26
C ARG A 108 1.18 16.86 23.08
N ILE A 109 0.58 15.82 22.49
CA ILE A 109 0.37 14.52 23.15
C ILE A 109 1.72 13.83 23.42
N ILE A 110 2.65 13.87 22.47
CA ILE A 110 4.00 13.31 22.64
C ILE A 110 4.72 14.00 23.81
N GLN A 111 4.68 15.34 23.86
CA GLN A 111 5.33 16.13 24.91
C GLN A 111 4.69 15.90 26.29
N GLN A 112 3.37 15.78 26.37
CA GLN A 112 2.66 15.44 27.61
C GLN A 112 3.04 14.05 28.13
N ALA A 113 3.37 13.11 27.24
CA ALA A 113 3.88 11.79 27.60
C ALA A 113 5.38 11.79 27.97
N GLY A 114 6.03 12.96 28.01
CA GLY A 114 7.47 13.10 28.31
C GLY A 114 8.41 12.86 27.13
N GLY A 115 7.87 12.76 25.91
CA GLY A 115 8.66 12.66 24.68
C GLY A 115 9.05 14.02 24.10
N GLU A 116 9.92 14.01 23.10
CA GLU A 116 10.36 15.21 22.38
C GLU A 116 10.19 15.07 20.87
N VAL A 117 9.96 16.19 20.19
CA VAL A 117 9.83 16.24 18.73
C VAL A 117 10.86 17.20 18.17
N LEU A 118 11.94 16.63 17.62
CA LEU A 118 13.05 17.39 17.05
C LEU A 118 12.83 17.62 15.54
N VAL A 119 12.92 18.87 15.12
CA VAL A 119 12.88 19.27 13.70
C VAL A 119 14.26 19.74 13.25
N ARG A 120 14.54 19.68 11.94
CA ARG A 120 15.86 20.03 11.37
C ARG A 120 17.03 19.23 11.98
N ALA A 121 16.75 18.02 12.45
CA ALA A 121 17.72 17.10 13.03
C ALA A 121 17.96 15.92 12.07
N PRO A 122 18.84 16.06 11.06
CA PRO A 122 19.14 14.96 10.15
C PRO A 122 19.81 13.80 10.89
N VAL A 123 19.25 12.59 10.74
CA VAL A 123 19.84 11.37 11.30
C VAL A 123 21.06 10.97 10.47
N GLN A 124 22.25 10.98 11.07
CA GLN A 124 23.51 10.64 10.38
C GLN A 124 23.86 9.16 10.48
N GLN A 125 23.54 8.54 11.62
CA GLN A 125 23.86 7.15 11.90
C GLN A 125 22.78 6.53 12.78
N ILE A 126 22.44 5.28 12.47
CA ILE A 126 21.61 4.43 13.34
C ILE A 126 22.57 3.44 13.99
N LEU A 127 22.67 3.48 15.32
CA LEU A 127 23.48 2.53 16.09
C LEU A 127 22.65 1.25 16.29
N ILE A 128 23.21 0.11 15.89
CA ILE A 128 22.55 -1.20 16.00
C ILE A 128 23.45 -2.09 16.86
N ASN A 129 22.86 -2.89 17.74
CA ASN A 129 23.58 -3.87 18.55
C ASN A 129 23.15 -5.30 18.15
N SER A 130 23.56 -6.30 18.93
CA SER A 130 23.22 -7.71 18.67
C SER A 130 21.71 -8.01 18.72
N GLN A 131 20.88 -7.10 19.21
CA GLN A 131 19.42 -7.23 19.31
C GLN A 131 18.68 -6.58 18.14
N GLY A 132 19.38 -5.89 17.24
CA GLY A 132 18.77 -5.12 16.15
C GLY A 132 18.25 -3.78 16.63
#